data_AF-A0A7V6CD89-F1
#
_entry.id   AF-A0A7V6CD89-F1
#
_cell.length_a   1.000
_cell.length_b   1.000
_cell.length_c   1.000
_cell.angle_alpha   90.00
_cell.angle_beta   90.00
_cell.angle_gamma   90.00
#
_symmetry.space_group_name_H-M   'P 1'
#
loop_
_entity.id
_entity.type
_entity.pdbx_description
1 polymer ?
#
loop_
_entity_poly.entity_id
_entity_poly.type
_entity_poly.pdbx_seq_one_letter_code
_entity_poly.pdbx_strand_id
1 'polypeptide(L)' 'MLARTFITTITTLFGSVSLLIFGGIVIRDFALALTIGFIVGSYSSIFIASPILKVLHKGKVPDLTPKEHLF' A
#
# COMPACT_ATOMS: atom_id res chain seq x y z
N MET A 1 9.65 -8.51 6.12
CA MET A 1 9.24 -8.38 4.71
C MET A 1 8.55 -7.05 4.40
N LEU A 2 7.79 -6.48 5.34
CA LEU A 2 7.07 -5.20 5.19
C LEU A 2 7.96 -3.95 4.97
N ALA A 3 9.17 -3.91 5.56
CA ALA A 3 10.08 -2.77 5.36
C ALA A 3 10.51 -2.62 3.89
N ARG A 4 10.71 -3.74 3.18
CA ARG A 4 11.11 -3.72 1.78
C ARG A 4 10.00 -3.17 0.89
N THR A 5 8.75 -3.60 1.09
CA THR A 5 7.58 -3.07 0.36
C THR A 5 7.32 -1.60 0.68
N PHE A 6 7.52 -1.19 1.94
CA PHE A 6 7.38 0.22 2.32
C PHE A 6 8.44 1.10 1.64
N ILE A 7 9.69 0.64 1.60
CA ILE A 7 10.81 1.31 0.92
C ILE A 7 10.54 1.42 -0.60
N THR A 8 10.08 0.35 -1.25
CA THR A 8 9.83 0.41 -2.71
C THR A 8 8.68 1.37 -3.03
N THR A 9 7.64 1.38 -2.18
CA THR A 9 6.45 2.24 -2.33
C THR A 9 6.86 3.72 -2.23
N ILE A 10 7.63 4.08 -1.20
CA ILE A 10 8.13 5.46 -1.00
C ILE A 10 9.05 5.89 -2.14
N THR A 11 10.01 5.05 -2.53
CA THR A 11 10.93 5.36 -3.64
C THR A 11 10.19 5.56 -4.96
N THR A 12 9.15 4.76 -5.23
CA THR A 12 8.35 4.91 -6.46
C THR A 12 7.54 6.20 -6.46
N LEU A 13 6.94 6.58 -5.32
CA LEU A 13 6.30 7.88 -5.13
C LEU A 13 7.26 9.03 -5.39
N PHE A 14 8.44 8.96 -4.78
CA PHE A 14 9.49 9.97 -4.90
C PHE A 14 9.97 10.12 -6.36
N GLY A 15 10.09 9.00 -7.08
CA GLY A 15 10.39 8.98 -8.51
C GLY A 15 9.30 9.63 -9.37
N SER A 16 8.01 9.32 -9.14
CA SER A 16 6.92 9.92 -9.92
C SER A 16 6.81 11.43 -9.68
N VAL A 17 7.02 11.89 -8.44
CA VAL A 17 7.01 13.32 -8.09
C VAL A 17 8.20 14.05 -8.74
N SER A 18 9.38 13.41 -8.75
CA SER A 18 10.55 13.96 -9.45
C SER A 18 10.32 14.09 -10.95
N LEU A 19 9.68 13.10 -11.58
CA LEU A 19 9.28 13.16 -12.99
C LEU A 19 8.19 14.20 -13.25
N LEU A 20 7.34 14.51 -12.28
CA LEU A 20 6.28 15.50 -12.44
C LEU A 20 6.82 16.95 -12.38
N ILE A 21 7.88 17.17 -11.58
CA ILE A 21 8.53 18.48 -11.42
C ILE A 21 9.62 18.72 -12.48
N PHE A 22 10.45 17.70 -12.76
CA PHE A 22 11.58 17.79 -13.71
C PHE A 22 11.28 17.22 -15.10
N GLY A 23 10.14 16.56 -15.30
CA GLY A 23 9.76 16.00 -16.59
C GLY A 23 9.33 17.08 -17.57
N GLY A 24 9.85 17.01 -18.80
CA GLY A 24 9.43 17.85 -19.90
C GLY A 24 7.98 17.59 -20.37
N ILE A 25 7.54 18.32 -21.39
CA ILE A 25 6.14 18.38 -21.85
C ILE A 25 5.51 16.99 -22.10
N VAL A 26 6.29 16.04 -22.64
CA VAL A 26 5.80 14.70 -22.99
C VAL A 26 5.68 13.78 -21.77
N ILE A 27 6.54 13.95 -20.77
CA ILE A 27 6.63 13.03 -19.63
C ILE A 27 5.70 13.49 -18.50
N ARG A 28 5.23 14.75 -18.52
CA ARG A 28 4.29 15.28 -17.52
C ARG A 28 2.95 14.56 -17.52
N ASP A 29 2.38 14.27 -18.70
CA ASP A 29 1.11 13.52 -18.79
C ASP A 29 1.26 12.08 -18.26
N PHE A 30 2.39 11.45 -18.58
CA PHE A 30 2.73 10.12 -18.07
C PHE A 30 2.98 10.12 -16.54
N ALA A 31 3.71 11.12 -16.04
CA ALA A 31 3.97 11.28 -14.61
C ALA A 31 2.67 11.55 -13.84
N LEU A 32 1.75 12.36 -14.38
CA LEU A 32 0.43 12.58 -13.80
C LEU A 32 -0.37 11.28 -13.71
N ALA A 33 -0.41 10.48 -14.79
CA ALA A 33 -1.08 9.18 -14.79
C ALA A 33 -0.46 8.22 -13.75
N LEU A 34 0.88 8.20 -13.63
CA LEU A 34 1.61 7.42 -12.63
C LEU A 34 1.29 7.86 -11.20
N THR A 35 1.29 9.17 -10.93
CA THR A 35 0.99 9.71 -9.60
C THR A 35 -0.44 9.39 -9.18
N ILE A 36 -1.43 9.58 -10.07
CA ILE A 36 -2.83 9.26 -9.81
C ILE A 36 -3.01 7.75 -9.60
N GLY A 37 -2.42 6.92 -10.48
CA GLY A 37 -2.47 5.46 -10.37
C GLY A 37 -1.84 4.95 -9.07
N PHE A 38 -0.76 5.59 -8.61
CA PHE A 38 -0.10 5.23 -7.36
C PHE A 38 -0.93 5.57 -6.12
N ILE A 39 -1.57 6.74 -6.10
CA ILE A 39 -2.47 7.16 -5.01
C ILE A 39 -3.62 6.15 -4.91
N VAL A 40 -4.30 5.86 -6.01
CA VAL A 40 -5.42 4.90 -6.03
C VAL A 40 -4.95 3.49 -5.66
N GLY A 41 -3.81 3.03 -6.18
CA GLY A 41 -3.25 1.71 -5.88
C GLY A 41 -2.81 1.54 -4.42
N SER A 42 -2.20 2.57 -3.83
CA SER A 42 -1.75 2.55 -2.43
C SER A 42 -2.92 2.58 -1.46
N TYR A 43 -3.90 3.46 -1.71
CA TYR A 43 -5.13 3.48 -0.92
C TYR A 43 -5.86 2.14 -1.02
N SER A 44 -6.01 1.60 -2.23
CA SER A 44 -6.62 0.29 -2.46
C SER A 44 -5.92 -0.80 -1.66
N SER A 45 -4.59 -0.92 -1.74
CA SER A 45 -3.87 -1.99 -1.03
C SER A 45 -3.98 -1.91 0.50
N ILE A 46 -3.99 -0.71 1.09
CA ILE A 46 -4.06 -0.53 2.55
C ILE A 46 -5.50 -0.73 3.06
N PHE A 47 -6.48 -0.17 2.36
CA PHE A 47 -7.88 -0.18 2.77
C PHE A 47 -8.60 -1.49 2.44
N ILE A 48 -8.18 -2.23 1.41
CA ILE A 48 -8.79 -3.52 1.02
C ILE A 48 -8.18 -4.67 1.82
N ALA A 49 -6.88 -4.63 2.15
CA ALA A 49 -6.24 -5.70 2.94
C ALA A 49 -6.82 -5.82 4.36
N SER A 50 -7.12 -4.70 5.04
CA SER A 50 -7.63 -4.70 6.43
C SER A 50 -9.03 -5.31 6.64
N PRO A 51 -10.03 -5.11 5.77
CA PRO A 51 -11.32 -5.79 5.87
C PRO A 51 -11.26 -7.20 5.28
N ILE A 52 -10.52 -7.43 4.18
CA ILE A 52 -10.40 -8.79 3.61
C ILE A 52 -9.67 -9.73 4.56
N LEU A 53 -8.63 -9.28 5.28
CA LEU A 53 -8.01 -10.13 6.30
C LEU A 53 -8.98 -10.49 7.41
N LYS A 54 -9.87 -9.57 7.84
CA LYS A 54 -10.86 -9.82 8.91
C LYS A 54 -11.98 -10.75 8.44
N VAL A 55 -12.46 -10.57 7.20
CA VAL A 55 -13.49 -11.41 6.60
C VAL A 55 -12.95 -12.81 6.28
N LEU A 56 -11.71 -12.91 5.80
CA LEU A 56 -11.08 -14.19 5.50
C LEU A 56 -10.63 -14.94 6.77
N HIS A 57 -10.18 -14.23 7.82
CA HIS A 57 -9.89 -14.85 9.12
C HIS A 57 -11.13 -15.39 9.83
N LYS A 58 -12.33 -14.83 9.59
CA LYS A 58 -13.57 -15.40 10.14
C LYS A 58 -13.84 -16.84 9.68
N GLY A 59 -13.19 -17.33 8.62
CA GLY A 59 -13.44 -18.66 8.07
C GLY A 59 -12.42 -19.75 8.45
N LYS A 60 -11.20 -19.43 8.92
CA LYS A 60 -10.11 -20.44 9.01
C LYS A 60 -9.09 -20.29 10.16
N VAL A 61 -9.48 -19.80 11.33
CA VAL A 61 -8.68 -20.03 12.55
C VAL A 61 -9.58 -20.45 13.72
N PRO A 62 -9.38 -21.67 14.28
CA PRO A 62 -9.83 -21.99 15.62
C PRO A 62 -9.24 -20.96 16.58
N ASP A 63 -10.07 -20.56 17.56
CA ASP A 63 -9.71 -19.69 18.66
C ASP A 63 -8.52 -20.27 19.43
N LEU A 64 -7.31 -19.83 19.10
CA LEU A 64 -6.14 -19.97 19.96
C LEU A 64 -5.93 -18.61 20.62
N THR A 65 -6.85 -18.29 21.53
CA THR A 65 -6.65 -17.28 22.56
C THR A 65 -6.07 -17.98 23.79
N PRO A 66 -4.75 -18.05 24.00
CA PRO A 66 -4.25 -18.10 25.36
C PRO A 66 -4.55 -16.75 25.98
N LYS A 67 -5.60 -16.73 26.80
CA LYS A 67 -5.95 -15.62 27.68
C LYS A 67 -4.74 -15.33 28.56
N GLU A 68 -3.94 -14.32 28.23
CA GLU A 68 -3.02 -13.69 29.16
C GLU A 68 -3.77 -12.71 30.10
N HIS A 69 -4.82 -13.22 30.73
CA HIS A 69 -5.22 -12.72 32.04
C HIS A 69 -4.56 -13.62 33.07
N LEU A 70 -3.45 -13.12 33.63
CA LEU A 70 -3.09 -13.26 35.04
C LEU A 70 -3.39 -14.63 35.66
N PHE A 71 -2.47 -15.58 35.56
CA PHE A 71 -1.87 -16.39 36.65
C PHE A 71 -0.79 -17.29 36.09
#